data_AF-A0A9D6V3F6-F1
#
_entry.id   AF-A0A9D6V3F6-F1
#
_cell.length_a   1.000
_cell.length_b   1.000
_cell.length_c   1.000
_cell.angle_alpha   90.00
_cell.angle_beta   90.00
_cell.angle_gamma   90.00
#
_symmetry.space_group_name_H-M   'P 1'
#
loop_
_entity.id
_entity.type
_entity.pdbx_description
1 polymer ?
#
loop_
_entity_poly.entity_id
_entity_poly.type
_entity_poly.pdbx_seq_one_letter_code
_entity_poly.pdbx_strand_id
1 'polypeptide(L)'
;MVLWACETIRHEGINEATVLHLMGIKPKWDSSDRVVGVEAIPGAVLQRPRIDVMMNPSGLYRDLFPNMIVYLDQAVQTASALSDVENLIRKNSDRIRQRLIESGIAENQAAELSQMRIFTETPGNHGNRVSELTSFSGLWDKDDEIAKVFQKHEGYAYGQGKWGIKAPEVLRENLKMSDVAVHTMTSTVIGVMDNDDWFQHLGGLSLAIRKERGEAPDTVLVVQQKPNELKVESISKTIGRELRTRYLNPKWIDGMKKENYAGAREMSKFVEHLWGWQVTTPFAVDEVKWRETYAVYVEDKYGLDIKSFFSQANPWAYQSITARMLESIRKDYWQADETTRRKLAAEYAVNVVEQGVACCDHTCNNPMLNNMVVNIISIPGVLSPEIVERFKLAVEKALKKTLDQQATDMAQTKKQVNDGFDKQSPSETKKEQGKEGDGKSKTSVEGYKMEEVNSQDKSTELPSSGAQWYAILFAMALLVFVAIGMRRSGGRTKGE
;
A
#
# COMPACT_ATOMS: atom_id res chain seq x y z
N MET A 1 3.66 4.23 -14.40
CA MET A 1 3.34 2.80 -14.19
C MET A 1 4.04 2.32 -12.93
N VAL A 2 3.32 1.67 -12.02
CA VAL A 2 3.87 1.05 -10.81
C VAL A 2 4.48 -0.31 -11.16
N LEU A 3 5.74 -0.53 -10.79
CA LEU A 3 6.42 -1.83 -10.96
C LEU A 3 6.65 -2.47 -9.60
N TRP A 4 6.03 -3.64 -9.37
CA TRP A 4 6.08 -4.31 -8.07
C TRP A 4 6.75 -5.66 -8.21
N ALA A 5 7.68 -5.95 -7.30
CA ALA A 5 8.47 -7.19 -7.35
C ALA A 5 7.60 -8.45 -7.37
N CYS A 6 6.59 -8.52 -6.50
CA CYS A 6 5.71 -9.68 -6.40
C CYS A 6 4.93 -9.94 -7.69
N GLU A 7 4.43 -8.89 -8.33
CA GLU A 7 3.75 -9.01 -9.63
C GLU A 7 4.75 -9.42 -10.72
N THR A 8 5.94 -8.82 -10.72
CA THR A 8 7.01 -9.13 -11.68
C THR A 8 7.39 -10.59 -11.69
N ILE A 9 7.51 -11.19 -10.49
CA ILE A 9 7.78 -12.63 -10.33
C ILE A 9 6.62 -13.47 -10.87
N ARG A 10 5.36 -13.08 -10.61
CA ARG A 10 4.17 -13.84 -11.01
C ARG A 10 3.91 -13.80 -12.51
N HIS A 11 4.16 -12.67 -13.15
CA HIS A 11 3.87 -12.45 -14.57
C HIS A 11 5.13 -12.46 -15.44
N GLU A 12 6.29 -12.82 -14.89
CA GLU A 12 7.55 -13.01 -15.62
C GLU A 12 7.92 -11.82 -16.56
N GLY A 13 7.75 -10.59 -16.08
CA GLY A 13 8.14 -9.40 -16.83
C GLY A 13 7.13 -8.80 -17.83
N ILE A 14 5.86 -9.21 -17.82
CA ILE A 14 4.79 -8.62 -18.67
C ILE A 14 4.67 -7.09 -18.53
N ASN A 15 4.81 -6.51 -17.34
CA ASN A 15 4.73 -5.05 -17.17
C ASN A 15 5.89 -4.34 -17.86
N GLU A 16 7.10 -4.87 -17.74
CA GLU A 16 8.30 -4.37 -18.37
C GLU A 16 8.18 -4.49 -19.89
N ALA A 17 7.71 -5.64 -20.40
CA ALA A 17 7.39 -5.80 -21.81
C ALA A 17 6.34 -4.79 -22.30
N THR A 18 5.33 -4.47 -21.47
CA THR A 18 4.33 -3.44 -21.77
C THR A 18 4.97 -2.06 -21.85
N VAL A 19 5.84 -1.70 -20.89
CA VAL A 19 6.61 -0.45 -20.88
C VAL A 19 7.49 -0.33 -22.13
N LEU A 20 8.26 -1.38 -22.45
CA LEU A 20 9.08 -1.43 -23.66
C LEU A 20 8.22 -1.23 -24.92
N HIS A 21 7.12 -1.97 -25.02
CA HIS A 21 6.24 -1.89 -26.17
C HIS A 21 5.64 -0.50 -26.33
N LEU A 22 5.15 0.13 -25.27
CA LEU A 22 4.63 1.51 -25.30
C LEU A 22 5.65 2.51 -25.86
N MET A 23 6.92 2.39 -25.46
CA MET A 23 8.03 3.19 -25.99
C MET A 23 8.48 2.80 -27.41
N GLY A 24 7.92 1.72 -27.96
CA GLY A 24 8.29 1.18 -29.27
C GLY A 24 9.64 0.48 -29.27
N ILE A 25 9.95 -0.21 -28.17
CA ILE A 25 11.17 -0.96 -27.92
C ILE A 25 10.81 -2.43 -27.72
N LYS A 26 11.74 -3.35 -28.03
CA LYS A 26 11.64 -4.77 -27.73
C LYS A 26 12.89 -5.28 -27.00
N PRO A 27 12.80 -6.33 -26.18
CA PRO A 27 13.97 -6.95 -25.57
C PRO A 27 14.86 -7.57 -26.64
N LYS A 28 16.17 -7.50 -26.42
CA LYS A 28 17.19 -8.20 -27.20
C LYS A 28 17.60 -9.46 -26.46
N TRP A 29 17.42 -10.61 -27.11
CA TRP A 29 17.75 -11.93 -26.56
C TRP A 29 19.08 -12.44 -27.11
N ASP A 30 19.86 -13.12 -26.29
CA ASP A 30 21.01 -13.90 -26.73
C ASP A 30 20.62 -15.33 -27.14
N SER A 31 21.60 -16.13 -27.57
CA SER A 31 21.38 -17.53 -27.99
C SER A 31 21.01 -18.47 -26.83
N SER A 32 21.03 -17.99 -25.59
CA SER A 32 20.65 -18.75 -24.39
C SER A 32 19.33 -18.25 -23.81
N ASP A 33 18.52 -17.53 -24.60
CA ASP A 33 17.26 -16.92 -24.19
C ASP A 33 17.41 -16.02 -22.94
N ARG A 34 18.51 -15.27 -22.85
CA ARG A 34 18.67 -14.22 -21.84
C ARG A 34 18.48 -12.85 -22.47
N VAL A 35 17.80 -11.97 -21.75
CA VAL A 35 17.76 -10.55 -22.12
C VAL A 35 19.15 -9.96 -21.91
N VAL A 36 19.74 -9.41 -22.97
CA VAL A 36 21.08 -8.79 -22.94
C VAL A 36 21.03 -7.29 -23.28
N GLY A 37 19.84 -6.76 -23.50
CA GLY A 37 19.61 -5.35 -23.78
C GLY A 37 18.25 -5.14 -24.44
N VAL A 38 18.14 -4.03 -25.16
CA VAL A 38 16.93 -3.65 -25.88
C VAL A 38 17.25 -3.16 -27.29
N GLU A 39 16.27 -3.19 -28.17
CA GLU A 39 16.38 -2.68 -29.53
C GLU A 39 15.09 -2.00 -29.98
N ALA A 40 15.22 -1.00 -30.87
CA ALA A 40 14.08 -0.24 -31.35
C ALA A 40 13.20 -1.06 -32.29
N ILE A 41 11.88 -0.92 -32.15
CA ILE A 41 10.91 -1.29 -33.19
C ILE A 41 10.91 -0.13 -34.20
N PRO A 42 11.23 -0.36 -35.48
CA PRO A 42 11.24 0.70 -36.50
C PRO A 42 9.87 1.37 -36.62
N GLY A 43 9.83 2.67 -36.82
CA GLY A 43 8.61 3.46 -36.93
C GLY A 43 7.62 2.96 -37.98
N ALA A 44 8.13 2.47 -39.11
CA ALA A 44 7.33 1.86 -40.17
C ALA A 44 6.57 0.59 -39.73
N VAL A 45 7.10 -0.12 -38.72
CA VAL A 45 6.48 -1.29 -38.09
C VAL A 45 5.60 -0.87 -36.91
N LEU A 46 6.04 0.13 -36.13
CA LEU A 46 5.32 0.59 -34.94
C LEU A 46 3.97 1.23 -35.28
N GLN A 47 3.91 2.03 -36.35
CA GLN A 47 2.68 2.64 -36.90
C GLN A 47 1.83 3.46 -35.89
N ARG A 48 2.44 3.93 -34.81
CA ARG A 48 1.85 4.83 -33.82
C ARG A 48 2.94 5.66 -33.14
N PRO A 49 2.58 6.71 -32.40
CA PRO A 49 3.55 7.43 -31.58
C PRO A 49 4.24 6.52 -30.55
N ARG A 50 5.48 6.86 -30.21
CA ARG A 50 6.18 6.33 -29.03
C ARG A 50 5.60 7.03 -27.80
N ILE A 51 5.02 6.26 -26.89
CA ILE A 51 4.36 6.77 -25.69
C ILE A 51 5.40 6.94 -24.59
N ASP A 52 5.37 8.08 -23.90
CA ASP A 52 6.25 8.33 -22.77
C ASP A 52 5.76 7.61 -21.52
N VAL A 53 6.68 7.00 -20.77
CA VAL A 53 6.35 6.18 -19.61
C VAL A 53 7.25 6.54 -18.45
N MET A 54 6.68 7.16 -17.43
CA MET A 54 7.30 7.25 -16.11
C MET A 54 7.05 5.94 -15.36
N MET A 55 8.11 5.38 -14.78
CA MET A 55 8.13 4.12 -14.06
C MET A 55 8.39 4.39 -12.58
N ASN A 56 7.53 3.86 -11.72
CA ASN A 56 7.64 3.94 -10.28
C ASN A 56 7.80 2.52 -9.71
N PRO A 57 9.02 1.94 -9.73
CA PRO A 57 9.25 0.68 -9.07
C PRO A 57 9.18 0.83 -7.56
N SER A 58 8.72 -0.20 -6.85
CA SER A 58 8.88 -0.25 -5.39
C SER A 58 10.34 -0.49 -5.00
N GLY A 59 10.73 -0.11 -3.78
CA GLY A 59 12.07 -0.40 -3.27
C GLY A 59 12.46 -1.89 -3.35
N LEU A 60 11.51 -2.81 -3.15
CA LEU A 60 11.76 -4.25 -3.32
C LEU A 60 12.01 -4.63 -4.78
N TYR A 61 11.31 -4.01 -5.74
CA TYR A 61 11.58 -4.21 -7.17
C TYR A 61 13.00 -3.74 -7.51
N ARG A 62 13.39 -2.55 -7.04
CA ARG A 62 14.74 -2.01 -7.24
C ARG A 62 15.83 -2.98 -6.78
N ASP A 63 15.63 -3.61 -5.64
CA ASP A 63 16.62 -4.49 -5.03
C ASP A 63 16.69 -5.86 -5.73
N LEU A 64 15.56 -6.41 -6.19
CA LEU A 64 15.50 -7.73 -6.84
C LEU A 64 15.80 -7.69 -8.35
N PHE A 65 15.45 -6.60 -9.02
CA PHE A 65 15.54 -6.48 -10.48
C PHE A 65 16.41 -5.30 -10.95
N PRO A 66 17.65 -5.13 -10.44
CA PRO A 66 18.49 -4.00 -10.81
C PRO A 66 18.84 -4.01 -12.32
N ASN A 67 19.00 -5.19 -12.91
CA ASN A 67 19.22 -5.31 -14.35
C ASN A 67 18.02 -4.82 -15.18
N MET A 68 16.79 -5.00 -14.68
CA MET A 68 15.61 -4.49 -15.36
C MET A 68 15.56 -2.97 -15.34
N ILE A 69 15.98 -2.32 -14.24
CA ILE A 69 16.13 -0.86 -14.20
C ILE A 69 17.12 -0.39 -15.28
N VAL A 70 18.24 -1.08 -15.45
CA VAL A 70 19.23 -0.75 -16.50
C VAL A 70 18.63 -0.90 -17.90
N TYR A 71 17.91 -1.99 -18.18
CA TYR A 71 17.29 -2.19 -19.50
C TYR A 71 16.15 -1.22 -19.79
N LEU A 72 15.35 -0.88 -18.77
CA LEU A 72 14.28 0.11 -18.90
C LEU A 72 14.83 1.50 -19.16
N ASP A 73 15.91 1.90 -18.48
CA ASP A 73 16.61 3.15 -18.80
C ASP A 73 17.23 3.12 -20.19
N GLN A 74 17.89 2.02 -20.57
CA GLN A 74 18.41 1.85 -21.93
C GLN A 74 17.31 2.01 -22.99
N ALA A 75 16.10 1.53 -22.71
CA ALA A 75 14.94 1.71 -23.58
C ALA A 75 14.51 3.17 -23.69
N VAL A 76 14.50 3.92 -22.58
CA VAL A 76 14.24 5.37 -22.58
C VAL A 76 15.28 6.10 -23.44
N GLN A 77 16.58 5.85 -23.22
CA GLN A 77 17.66 6.49 -23.98
C GLN A 77 17.60 6.13 -25.47
N THR A 78 17.30 4.87 -25.80
CA THR A 78 17.19 4.41 -27.18
C THR A 78 15.99 5.05 -27.85
N ALA A 79 14.84 5.07 -27.18
CA ALA A 79 13.61 5.62 -27.75
C ALA A 79 13.67 7.14 -27.88
N SER A 80 14.27 7.87 -26.94
CA SER A 80 14.36 9.34 -26.95
C SER A 80 15.17 9.88 -28.13
N ALA A 81 16.15 9.10 -28.62
CA ALA A 81 17.01 9.45 -29.74
C ALA A 81 16.34 9.32 -31.13
N LEU A 82 15.16 8.68 -31.21
CA LEU A 82 14.50 8.38 -32.49
C LEU A 82 13.56 9.50 -32.95
N SER A 83 13.47 9.68 -34.27
CA SER A 83 12.63 10.68 -34.94
C SER A 83 11.81 10.09 -36.10
N ASP A 84 11.65 8.77 -36.13
CA ASP A 84 11.00 8.00 -37.20
C ASP A 84 9.46 8.05 -37.16
N VAL A 85 8.89 8.36 -36.00
CA VAL A 85 7.46 8.62 -35.75
C VAL A 85 7.32 9.75 -34.73
N GLU A 86 6.09 10.21 -34.46
CA GLU A 86 5.87 11.08 -33.31
C GLU A 86 6.40 10.43 -32.03
N ASN A 87 7.18 11.20 -31.27
CA ASN A 87 7.91 10.68 -30.11
C ASN A 87 7.62 11.55 -28.89
N LEU A 88 6.72 11.06 -28.04
CA LEU A 88 6.31 11.77 -26.83
C LEU A 88 7.43 11.80 -25.78
N ILE A 89 8.29 10.78 -25.75
CA ILE A 89 9.45 10.72 -24.84
C ILE A 89 10.39 11.89 -25.12
N ARG A 90 10.77 12.06 -26.40
CA ARG A 90 11.64 13.16 -26.84
C ARG A 90 10.99 14.53 -26.56
N LYS A 91 9.73 14.71 -26.97
CA LYS A 91 8.97 15.96 -26.77
C LYS A 91 8.88 16.36 -25.29
N ASN A 92 8.63 15.39 -24.42
CA ASN A 92 8.50 15.62 -22.98
C ASN A 92 9.86 15.82 -22.31
N SER A 93 10.92 15.12 -22.75
CA SER A 93 12.28 15.40 -22.29
C SER A 93 12.71 16.83 -22.65
N ASP A 94 12.42 17.31 -23.86
CA ASP A 94 12.72 18.70 -24.23
C ASP A 94 11.96 19.70 -23.34
N ARG A 95 10.69 19.42 -23.02
CA ARG A 95 9.88 20.22 -22.08
C ARG A 95 10.48 20.25 -20.67
N ILE A 96 10.85 19.09 -20.13
CA ILE A 96 11.49 18.98 -18.81
C ILE A 96 12.81 19.76 -18.82
N ARG A 97 13.66 19.55 -19.83
CA ARG A 97 14.95 20.26 -19.95
C ARG A 97 14.76 21.76 -19.90
N GLN A 98 13.83 22.29 -20.69
CA GLN A 98 13.54 23.72 -20.73
C GLN A 98 13.09 24.24 -19.35
N ARG A 99 12.20 23.51 -18.66
CA ARG A 99 11.76 23.86 -17.30
C ARG A 99 12.89 23.85 -16.28
N LEU A 100 13.78 22.86 -16.36
CA LEU A 100 14.94 22.78 -15.47
C LEU A 100 15.90 23.96 -15.71
N ILE A 101 16.14 24.34 -16.97
CA ILE A 101 16.95 25.53 -17.31
C ILE A 101 16.29 26.81 -16.78
N GLU A 102 14.99 26.99 -16.97
CA GLU A 102 14.21 28.11 -16.44
C GLU A 102 14.28 28.19 -14.91
N SER A 103 14.40 27.05 -14.22
CA SER A 103 14.59 26.97 -12.77
C SER A 103 16.03 27.19 -12.31
N GLY A 104 16.96 27.46 -13.22
CA GLY A 104 18.37 27.76 -12.92
C GLY A 104 19.31 26.56 -12.91
N ILE A 105 18.86 25.38 -13.35
CA ILE A 105 19.74 24.20 -13.52
C ILE A 105 20.60 24.39 -14.77
N ALA A 106 21.90 24.12 -14.64
CA ALA A 106 22.84 24.23 -15.75
C ALA A 106 22.41 23.34 -16.93
N GLU A 107 22.58 23.84 -18.16
CA GLU A 107 22.05 23.21 -19.37
C GLU A 107 22.50 21.75 -19.54
N ASN A 108 23.75 21.43 -19.25
CA ASN A 108 24.29 20.07 -19.30
C ASN A 108 23.60 19.14 -18.28
N GLN A 109 23.41 19.61 -17.05
CA GLN A 109 22.71 18.86 -16.01
C GLN A 109 21.22 18.71 -16.33
N ALA A 110 20.59 19.76 -16.87
CA ALA A 110 19.20 19.72 -17.30
C ALA A 110 19.00 18.72 -18.44
N ALA A 111 19.92 18.66 -19.41
CA ALA A 111 19.87 17.68 -20.50
C ALA A 111 19.92 16.24 -19.98
N GLU A 112 20.80 15.96 -19.03
CA GLU A 112 20.92 14.63 -18.43
C GLU A 112 19.69 14.25 -17.59
N LEU A 113 19.24 15.14 -16.71
CA LEU A 113 18.10 14.92 -15.83
C LEU A 113 16.77 14.79 -16.58
N SER A 114 16.62 15.52 -17.69
CA SER A 114 15.37 15.53 -18.48
C SER A 114 14.97 14.18 -19.09
N GLN A 115 15.92 13.24 -19.17
CA GLN A 115 15.70 11.90 -19.69
C GLN A 115 15.40 10.88 -18.59
N MET A 116 15.38 11.28 -17.32
CA MET A 116 15.03 10.38 -16.22
C MET A 116 13.54 10.06 -16.23
N ARG A 117 13.22 8.76 -16.15
CA ARG A 117 11.84 8.24 -16.09
C ARG A 117 11.60 7.23 -14.98
N ILE A 118 12.64 6.76 -14.29
CA ILE A 118 12.53 5.77 -13.22
C ILE A 118 12.71 6.48 -11.88
N PHE A 119 11.68 6.45 -11.04
CA PHE A 119 11.64 7.13 -9.75
C PHE A 119 11.19 6.18 -8.66
N THR A 120 11.96 6.07 -7.58
CA THR A 120 11.65 5.19 -6.43
C THR A 120 12.32 5.76 -5.18
N GLU A 121 12.21 5.08 -4.05
CA GLU A 121 12.86 5.46 -2.81
C GLU A 121 14.40 5.44 -2.94
N THR A 122 15.09 6.19 -2.07
CA THR A 122 16.55 6.12 -1.96
C THR A 122 17.03 4.70 -1.61
N PRO A 123 18.24 4.28 -2.05
CA PRO A 123 18.76 2.95 -1.72
C PRO A 123 18.73 2.67 -0.22
N GLY A 124 18.33 1.46 0.15
CA GLY A 124 18.20 1.03 1.55
C GLY A 124 16.86 1.41 2.22
N ASN A 125 16.01 2.20 1.56
CA ASN A 125 14.66 2.50 2.03
C ASN A 125 13.60 1.73 1.22
N HIS A 126 12.50 1.42 1.90
CA HIS A 126 11.29 0.78 1.38
C HIS A 126 10.05 1.48 1.96
N GLY A 127 9.03 1.65 1.13
CA GLY A 127 7.77 2.28 1.50
C GLY A 127 7.82 3.80 1.33
N ASN A 128 6.73 4.36 0.83
CA ASN A 128 6.65 5.77 0.48
C ASN A 128 5.93 6.63 1.51
N ARG A 129 5.59 6.04 2.67
CA ARG A 129 4.95 6.65 3.84
C ARG A 129 3.53 7.16 3.60
N VAL A 130 2.92 6.88 2.45
CA VAL A 130 1.53 7.26 2.16
C VAL A 130 0.58 6.51 3.10
N SER A 131 0.75 5.20 3.27
CA SER A 131 -0.05 4.38 4.19
C SER A 131 -0.04 4.91 5.63
N GLU A 132 1.14 5.28 6.13
CA GLU A 132 1.31 5.78 7.48
C GLU A 132 0.64 7.15 7.67
N LEU A 133 0.85 8.09 6.74
CA LEU A 133 0.23 9.42 6.88
C LEU A 133 -1.29 9.37 6.62
N THR A 134 -1.78 8.54 5.69
CA THR A 134 -3.23 8.36 5.49
C THR A 134 -3.88 7.79 6.75
N SER A 135 -3.27 6.77 7.38
CA SER A 135 -3.73 6.19 8.64
C SER A 135 -3.79 7.24 9.75
N PHE A 136 -2.74 8.07 9.87
CA PHE A 136 -2.61 9.11 10.88
C PHE A 136 -3.33 10.42 10.50
N SER A 137 -4.64 10.32 10.38
CA SER A 137 -5.53 11.36 9.89
C SER A 137 -5.60 12.63 10.75
N GLY A 138 -5.12 12.58 12.00
CA GLY A 138 -4.94 13.76 12.86
C GLY A 138 -3.80 14.70 12.43
N LEU A 139 -2.84 14.22 11.63
CA LEU A 139 -1.62 14.97 11.26
C LEU A 139 -1.70 15.77 9.96
N TRP A 140 -2.82 15.73 9.25
CA TRP A 140 -3.01 16.47 8.00
C TRP A 140 -4.43 17.02 7.92
N ASP A 141 -4.68 18.03 7.10
CA ASP A 141 -6.03 18.50 6.77
C ASP A 141 -6.41 18.20 5.33
N LYS A 142 -5.44 18.35 4.42
CA LYS A 142 -5.66 18.17 2.98
C LYS A 142 -4.86 16.97 2.48
N ASP A 143 -5.47 16.19 1.60
CA ASP A 143 -4.81 15.08 0.90
C ASP A 143 -3.59 15.55 0.08
N ASP A 144 -3.54 16.83 -0.29
CA ASP A 144 -2.36 17.52 -0.81
C ASP A 144 -1.08 17.37 0.03
N GLU A 145 -1.19 17.18 1.35
CA GLU A 145 -0.05 16.89 2.26
C GLU A 145 0.44 15.45 2.08
N ILE A 146 -0.46 14.50 1.80
CA ILE A 146 -0.14 13.10 1.49
C ILE A 146 0.62 12.99 0.17
N ALA A 147 0.20 13.75 -0.86
CA ALA A 147 0.94 13.78 -2.13
C ALA A 147 2.38 14.32 -1.98
N LYS A 148 2.61 15.29 -1.07
CA LYS A 148 3.97 15.77 -0.77
C LYS A 148 4.83 14.67 -0.13
N VAL A 149 4.24 13.82 0.71
CA VAL A 149 4.92 12.63 1.27
C VAL A 149 5.38 11.70 0.16
N PHE A 150 4.46 11.33 -0.74
CA PHE A 150 4.80 10.48 -1.89
C PHE A 150 5.97 11.08 -2.69
N GLN A 151 5.87 12.34 -3.10
CA GLN A 151 6.91 12.99 -3.90
C GLN A 151 8.26 13.12 -3.18
N LYS A 152 8.26 13.30 -1.85
CA LYS A 152 9.48 13.37 -1.05
C LYS A 152 10.19 12.02 -1.00
N HIS A 153 9.43 10.94 -0.82
CA HIS A 153 9.99 9.60 -0.67
C HIS A 153 10.34 8.97 -2.02
N GLU A 154 9.55 9.21 -3.06
CA GLU A 154 9.73 8.65 -4.41
C GLU A 154 10.58 9.57 -5.32
N GLY A 155 11.03 10.71 -4.79
CA GLY A 155 11.73 11.77 -5.53
C GLY A 155 13.17 11.47 -5.92
N TYR A 156 13.55 10.19 -6.04
CA TYR A 156 14.91 9.77 -6.39
C TYR A 156 14.94 9.06 -7.74
N ALA A 157 15.72 9.61 -8.67
CA ALA A 157 15.85 9.14 -10.04
C ALA A 157 16.90 8.03 -10.18
N TYR A 158 16.62 7.09 -11.09
CA TYR A 158 17.49 5.99 -11.48
C TYR A 158 17.61 5.94 -13.01
N GLY A 159 18.81 5.65 -13.51
CA GLY A 159 19.11 5.60 -14.95
C GLY A 159 20.46 6.25 -15.28
N GLN A 160 20.97 6.04 -16.49
CA GLN A 160 22.23 6.59 -17.00
C GLN A 160 23.44 6.30 -16.06
N GLY A 161 23.47 5.10 -15.48
CA GLY A 161 24.50 4.69 -14.52
C GLY A 161 24.36 5.31 -13.12
N LYS A 162 23.30 6.08 -12.88
CA LYS A 162 23.02 6.77 -11.62
C LYS A 162 21.92 6.05 -10.85
N TRP A 163 22.10 5.98 -9.53
CA TRP A 163 21.22 5.26 -8.61
C TRP A 163 20.83 6.17 -7.46
N GLY A 164 19.54 6.45 -7.32
CA GLY A 164 19.01 7.19 -6.17
C GLY A 164 19.38 8.68 -6.15
N ILE A 165 19.49 9.34 -7.31
CA ILE A 165 19.77 10.78 -7.32
C ILE A 165 18.51 11.55 -6.94
N LYS A 166 18.59 12.38 -5.90
CA LYS A 166 17.50 13.27 -5.50
C LYS A 166 17.13 14.22 -6.66
N ALA A 167 15.94 14.04 -7.22
CA ALA A 167 15.46 14.75 -8.41
C ALA A 167 13.95 15.11 -8.30
N PRO A 168 13.50 15.78 -7.22
CA PRO A 168 12.08 16.04 -6.97
C PRO A 168 11.44 16.95 -8.03
N GLU A 169 12.18 17.92 -8.57
CA GLU A 169 11.70 18.78 -9.67
C GLU A 169 11.43 17.97 -10.94
N VAL A 170 12.32 17.02 -11.26
CA VAL A 170 12.18 16.15 -12.44
C VAL A 170 10.99 15.20 -12.28
N LEU A 171 10.80 14.65 -11.07
CA LEU A 171 9.62 13.86 -10.75
C LEU A 171 8.34 14.69 -10.95
N ARG A 172 8.28 15.91 -10.40
CA ARG A 172 7.10 16.78 -10.55
C ARG A 172 6.77 17.07 -12.01
N GLU A 173 7.76 17.36 -12.85
CA GLU A 173 7.50 17.56 -14.29
C GLU A 173 6.99 16.29 -14.99
N ASN A 174 7.49 15.10 -14.62
CA ASN A 174 6.94 13.84 -15.12
C ASN A 174 5.48 13.63 -14.68
N LEU A 175 5.16 13.93 -13.41
CA LEU A 175 3.80 13.80 -12.87
C LEU A 175 2.82 14.74 -13.59
N LYS A 176 3.22 15.98 -13.90
CA LYS A 176 2.40 16.95 -14.66
C LYS A 176 1.97 16.45 -16.04
N MET A 177 2.79 15.59 -16.65
CA MET A 177 2.57 15.06 -18.00
C MET A 177 1.96 13.65 -18.00
N SER A 178 1.60 13.12 -16.82
CA SER A 178 1.06 11.76 -16.71
C SER A 178 -0.46 11.77 -16.86
N ASP A 179 -0.94 11.14 -17.93
CA ASP A 179 -2.38 11.03 -18.23
C ASP A 179 -3.05 9.83 -17.54
N VAL A 180 -2.29 8.74 -17.35
CA VAL A 180 -2.78 7.44 -16.85
C VAL A 180 -1.85 6.90 -15.76
N ALA A 181 -2.43 6.50 -14.63
CA ALA A 181 -1.75 5.74 -13.58
C ALA A 181 -2.13 4.26 -13.69
N VAL A 182 -1.13 3.38 -13.80
CA VAL A 182 -1.34 1.95 -14.07
C VAL A 182 -0.63 1.11 -13.03
N HIS A 183 -1.32 0.09 -12.52
CA HIS A 183 -0.73 -1.05 -11.82
C HIS A 183 -1.34 -2.36 -12.37
N THR A 184 -0.90 -3.52 -11.86
CA THR A 184 -1.24 -4.84 -12.41
C THR A 184 -1.67 -5.76 -11.28
N MET A 185 -2.69 -6.57 -11.55
CA MET A 185 -3.22 -7.53 -10.60
C MET A 185 -3.30 -8.92 -11.23
N THR A 186 -2.46 -9.83 -10.75
CA THR A 186 -2.43 -11.25 -11.15
C THR A 186 -3.15 -12.17 -10.17
N SER A 187 -3.30 -11.78 -8.89
CA SER A 187 -3.86 -12.64 -7.84
C SER A 187 -5.39 -12.57 -7.77
N THR A 188 -6.06 -13.72 -7.60
CA THR A 188 -7.47 -13.78 -7.16
C THR A 188 -7.61 -13.87 -5.65
N VAL A 189 -6.49 -14.08 -4.94
CA VAL A 189 -6.45 -14.19 -3.48
C VAL A 189 -6.24 -12.82 -2.86
N ILE A 190 -5.26 -12.07 -3.34
CA ILE A 190 -4.91 -10.73 -2.87
C ILE A 190 -5.54 -9.68 -3.81
N GLY A 191 -6.52 -8.95 -3.30
CA GLY A 191 -7.22 -7.84 -3.94
C GLY A 191 -6.66 -6.48 -3.50
N VAL A 192 -7.22 -5.40 -4.06
CA VAL A 192 -6.73 -4.04 -3.82
C VAL A 192 -7.04 -3.49 -2.42
N MET A 193 -7.92 -4.14 -1.67
CA MET A 193 -8.23 -3.77 -0.28
C MET A 193 -7.74 -4.80 0.74
N ASP A 194 -6.93 -5.79 0.34
CA ASP A 194 -6.34 -6.74 1.29
C ASP A 194 -5.09 -6.20 2.00
N ASN A 195 -4.37 -5.28 1.37
CA ASN A 195 -3.22 -4.60 1.97
C ASN A 195 -3.16 -3.14 1.51
N ASP A 196 -2.32 -2.40 2.21
CA ASP A 196 -2.05 -0.97 2.05
C ASP A 196 -1.13 -0.65 0.86
N ASP A 197 -0.29 -1.59 0.42
CA ASP A 197 0.62 -1.44 -0.72
C ASP A 197 -0.08 -0.91 -1.98
N TRP A 198 -1.31 -1.37 -2.24
CA TRP A 198 -2.05 -0.95 -3.42
C TRP A 198 -2.39 0.54 -3.44
N PHE A 199 -2.97 1.06 -2.36
CA PHE A 199 -3.34 2.48 -2.33
C PHE A 199 -2.11 3.36 -2.08
N GLN A 200 -1.09 2.88 -1.35
CA GLN A 200 0.11 3.70 -1.13
C GLN A 200 0.90 3.90 -2.44
N HIS A 201 0.96 2.89 -3.31
CA HIS A 201 1.66 2.99 -4.59
C HIS A 201 0.76 3.54 -5.71
N LEU A 202 -0.31 2.83 -6.10
CA LEU A 202 -1.15 3.27 -7.21
C LEU A 202 -1.98 4.50 -6.83
N GLY A 203 -2.59 4.49 -5.64
CA GLY A 203 -3.33 5.63 -5.13
C GLY A 203 -2.41 6.83 -4.87
N GLY A 204 -1.27 6.62 -4.20
CA GLY A 204 -0.28 7.67 -3.94
C GLY A 204 0.23 8.32 -5.22
N LEU A 205 0.53 7.53 -6.26
CA LEU A 205 0.88 8.03 -7.59
C LEU A 205 -0.27 8.84 -8.21
N SER A 206 -1.50 8.32 -8.16
CA SER A 206 -2.68 9.04 -8.67
C SER A 206 -2.88 10.39 -7.96
N LEU A 207 -2.70 10.44 -6.65
CA LEU A 207 -2.82 11.65 -5.85
C LEU A 207 -1.70 12.65 -6.16
N ALA A 208 -0.47 12.17 -6.33
CA ALA A 208 0.68 13.00 -6.70
C ALA A 208 0.54 13.59 -8.11
N ILE A 209 0.00 12.83 -9.07
CA ILE A 209 -0.34 13.35 -10.40
C ILE A 209 -1.43 14.43 -10.28
N ARG A 210 -2.51 14.15 -9.53
CA ARG A 210 -3.61 15.10 -9.32
C ARG A 210 -3.12 16.42 -8.75
N LYS A 211 -2.21 16.36 -7.76
CA LYS A 211 -1.62 17.54 -7.15
C LYS A 211 -0.89 18.42 -8.17
N GLU A 212 -0.07 17.81 -9.03
CA GLU A 212 0.77 18.55 -9.97
C GLU A 212 0.01 19.02 -11.23
N ARG A 213 -0.97 18.23 -11.69
CA ARG A 213 -1.75 18.51 -12.90
C ARG A 213 -3.01 19.34 -12.63
N GLY A 214 -3.53 19.30 -11.40
CA GLY A 214 -4.81 19.90 -11.00
C GLY A 214 -6.03 19.00 -11.23
N GLU A 215 -5.87 17.87 -11.92
CA GLU A 215 -6.91 16.88 -12.18
C GLU A 215 -6.35 15.46 -12.08
N ALA A 216 -7.21 14.50 -11.71
CA ALA A 216 -6.77 13.12 -11.50
C ALA A 216 -6.48 12.42 -12.84
N PRO A 217 -5.47 11.55 -12.91
CA PRO A 217 -5.27 10.70 -14.08
C PRO A 217 -6.34 9.62 -14.16
N ASP A 218 -6.45 8.98 -15.33
CA ASP A 218 -7.14 7.70 -15.41
C ASP A 218 -6.34 6.68 -14.58
N THR A 219 -6.94 6.19 -13.50
CA THR A 219 -6.28 5.23 -12.60
C THR A 219 -6.85 3.83 -12.83
N VAL A 220 -6.02 2.94 -13.37
CA VAL A 220 -6.43 1.64 -13.89
C VAL A 220 -5.55 0.49 -13.41
N LEU A 221 -6.14 -0.70 -13.43
CA LEU A 221 -5.47 -1.96 -13.21
C LEU A 221 -5.48 -2.80 -14.49
N VAL A 222 -4.33 -3.35 -14.82
CA VAL A 222 -4.22 -4.45 -15.78
C VAL A 222 -4.48 -5.75 -15.01
N VAL A 223 -5.69 -6.29 -15.16
CA VAL A 223 -6.14 -7.51 -14.49
C VAL A 223 -5.74 -8.72 -15.32
N GLN A 224 -4.88 -9.56 -14.73
CA GLN A 224 -4.26 -10.75 -15.33
C GLN A 224 -4.47 -11.99 -14.45
N GLN A 225 -5.68 -12.16 -13.93
CA GLN A 225 -6.02 -13.24 -13.00
C GLN A 225 -6.25 -14.61 -13.67
N LYS A 226 -6.38 -14.61 -15.00
CA LYS A 226 -6.68 -15.80 -15.78
C LYS A 226 -5.82 -15.83 -17.05
N PRO A 227 -5.30 -17.01 -17.44
CA PRO A 227 -4.61 -17.15 -18.71
C PRO A 227 -5.48 -16.69 -19.88
N ASN A 228 -4.89 -15.94 -20.82
CA ASN A 228 -5.52 -15.45 -22.04
C ASN A 228 -6.74 -14.51 -21.85
N GLU A 229 -6.99 -14.02 -20.63
CA GLU A 229 -8.04 -13.04 -20.34
C GLU A 229 -7.40 -11.78 -19.74
N LEU A 230 -7.08 -10.81 -20.60
CA LEU A 230 -6.54 -9.51 -20.20
C LEU A 230 -7.67 -8.49 -20.10
N LYS A 231 -7.73 -7.77 -18.98
CA LYS A 231 -8.69 -6.66 -18.80
C LYS A 231 -7.97 -5.43 -18.25
N VAL A 232 -8.32 -4.26 -18.78
CA VAL A 232 -7.98 -2.98 -18.16
C VAL A 232 -9.24 -2.48 -17.46
N GLU A 233 -9.17 -2.31 -16.15
CA GLU A 233 -10.32 -1.92 -15.32
C GLU A 233 -9.98 -0.67 -14.51
N SER A 234 -10.91 0.28 -14.42
CA SER A 234 -10.73 1.46 -13.56
C SER A 234 -10.69 1.04 -12.08
N ILE A 235 -9.95 1.81 -11.29
CA ILE A 235 -9.86 1.54 -9.85
C ILE A 235 -11.23 1.63 -9.17
N SER A 236 -12.09 2.57 -9.57
CA SER A 236 -13.46 2.70 -9.05
C SER A 236 -14.30 1.44 -9.28
N LYS A 237 -14.19 0.84 -10.47
CA LYS A 237 -14.89 -0.41 -10.80
C LYS A 237 -14.32 -1.60 -10.02
N THR A 238 -12.99 -1.66 -9.87
CA THR A 238 -12.33 -2.72 -9.09
C THR A 238 -12.74 -2.67 -7.62
N ILE A 239 -12.64 -1.51 -6.97
CA ILE A 239 -13.05 -1.32 -5.56
C ILE A 239 -14.53 -1.70 -5.38
N GLY A 240 -15.41 -1.22 -6.26
CA GLY A 240 -16.83 -1.54 -6.19
C GLY A 240 -17.14 -3.03 -6.36
N ARG A 241 -16.44 -3.71 -7.28
CA ARG A 241 -16.54 -5.16 -7.48
C ARG A 241 -16.07 -5.90 -6.24
N GLU A 242 -14.88 -5.57 -5.74
CA GLU A 242 -14.25 -6.26 -4.62
C GLU A 242 -15.03 -6.12 -3.32
N LEU A 243 -15.56 -4.92 -3.03
CA LEU A 243 -16.50 -4.69 -1.92
C LEU A 243 -17.68 -5.66 -1.99
N ARG A 244 -18.36 -5.76 -3.14
CA ARG A 244 -19.55 -6.62 -3.29
C ARG A 244 -19.23 -8.11 -3.26
N THR A 245 -18.11 -8.53 -3.86
CA THR A 245 -17.78 -9.96 -3.96
C THR A 245 -17.13 -10.51 -2.69
N ARG A 246 -16.55 -9.64 -1.85
CA ARG A 246 -15.77 -10.02 -0.67
C ARG A 246 -16.26 -9.32 0.59
N TYR A 247 -15.90 -8.07 0.84
CA TYR A 247 -16.06 -7.46 2.17
C TYR A 247 -17.52 -7.25 2.59
N LEU A 248 -18.42 -6.96 1.66
CA LEU A 248 -19.86 -6.81 1.92
C LEU A 248 -20.64 -8.12 1.70
N ASN A 249 -19.95 -9.22 1.39
CA ASN A 249 -20.55 -10.51 1.08
C ASN A 249 -20.75 -11.32 2.38
N PRO A 250 -21.98 -11.73 2.72
CA PRO A 250 -22.24 -12.50 3.94
C PRO A 250 -21.45 -13.81 4.01
N LYS A 251 -21.11 -14.43 2.87
CA LYS A 251 -20.29 -15.65 2.85
C LYS A 251 -18.84 -15.40 3.29
N TRP A 252 -18.27 -14.27 2.90
CA TRP A 252 -16.92 -13.90 3.34
C TRP A 252 -16.93 -13.53 4.82
N ILE A 253 -17.94 -12.78 5.26
CA ILE A 253 -18.12 -12.40 6.66
C ILE A 253 -18.25 -13.64 7.54
N ASP A 254 -19.11 -14.60 7.18
CA ASP A 254 -19.24 -15.87 7.90
C ASP A 254 -17.93 -16.68 7.92
N GLY A 255 -17.19 -16.68 6.80
CA GLY A 255 -15.86 -17.27 6.72
C GLY A 255 -14.89 -16.64 7.72
N MET A 256 -14.79 -15.31 7.73
CA MET A 256 -13.94 -14.57 8.65
C MET A 256 -14.37 -14.77 10.11
N LYS A 257 -15.66 -14.85 10.41
CA LYS A 257 -16.15 -15.11 11.78
C LYS A 257 -15.59 -16.41 12.39
N LYS A 258 -15.35 -17.43 11.56
CA LYS A 258 -14.77 -18.72 12.00
C LYS A 258 -13.31 -18.59 12.48
N GLU A 259 -12.64 -17.51 12.07
CA GLU A 259 -11.25 -17.21 12.43
C GLU A 259 -11.15 -16.26 13.65
N ASN A 260 -12.26 -16.00 14.34
CA ASN A 260 -12.34 -15.23 15.60
C ASN A 260 -11.59 -13.89 15.51
N TYR A 261 -10.59 -13.68 16.38
CA TYR A 261 -9.80 -12.46 16.47
C TYR A 261 -9.13 -12.08 15.14
N ALA A 262 -8.58 -13.07 14.42
CA ALA A 262 -7.90 -12.83 13.15
C ALA A 262 -8.88 -12.39 12.08
N GLY A 263 -10.04 -13.05 11.97
CA GLY A 263 -11.09 -12.65 11.05
C GLY A 263 -11.64 -11.26 11.33
N ALA A 264 -11.90 -10.94 12.60
CA ALA A 264 -12.30 -9.59 13.01
C ALA A 264 -11.24 -8.53 12.64
N ARG A 265 -9.95 -8.86 12.77
CA ARG A 265 -8.85 -7.97 12.36
C ARG A 265 -8.85 -7.73 10.84
N GLU A 266 -9.05 -8.76 10.02
CA GLU A 266 -9.12 -8.58 8.56
C GLU A 266 -10.38 -7.79 8.14
N MET A 267 -11.51 -7.93 8.86
CA MET A 267 -12.67 -7.05 8.69
C MET A 267 -12.37 -5.59 9.03
N SER A 268 -11.57 -5.31 10.06
CA SER A 268 -11.15 -3.93 10.36
C SER A 268 -10.19 -3.37 9.30
N LYS A 269 -9.24 -4.19 8.83
CA LYS A 269 -8.24 -3.77 7.85
C LYS A 269 -8.84 -3.32 6.51
N PHE A 270 -9.84 -4.02 5.97
CA PHE A 270 -10.39 -3.56 4.69
C PHE A 270 -11.05 -2.17 4.82
N VAL A 271 -11.63 -1.84 5.98
CA VAL A 271 -12.20 -0.50 6.25
C VAL A 271 -11.08 0.54 6.30
N GLU A 272 -9.93 0.19 6.88
CA GLU A 272 -8.71 1.02 6.83
C GLU A 272 -8.23 1.22 5.39
N HIS A 273 -8.18 0.17 4.58
CA HIS A 273 -7.74 0.28 3.18
C HIS A 273 -8.75 1.01 2.31
N LEU A 274 -10.05 0.89 2.58
CA LEU A 274 -11.10 1.70 1.94
C LEU A 274 -10.88 3.19 2.22
N TRP A 275 -10.49 3.54 3.44
CA TRP A 275 -10.06 4.89 3.76
C TRP A 275 -8.79 5.31 3.02
N GLY A 276 -7.76 4.47 2.97
CA GLY A 276 -6.55 4.74 2.18
C GLY A 276 -6.87 5.07 0.71
N TRP A 277 -7.77 4.30 0.10
CA TRP A 277 -8.29 4.55 -1.24
C TRP A 277 -9.15 5.82 -1.35
N GLN A 278 -9.96 6.14 -0.33
CA GLN A 278 -10.74 7.38 -0.29
C GLN A 278 -9.84 8.62 -0.32
N VAL A 279 -8.75 8.61 0.44
CA VAL A 279 -7.82 9.74 0.53
C VAL A 279 -7.00 9.87 -0.75
N THR A 280 -6.51 8.75 -1.28
CA THR A 280 -5.61 8.77 -2.44
C THR A 280 -6.32 8.87 -3.79
N THR A 281 -7.56 8.37 -3.85
CA THR A 281 -8.40 8.40 -5.05
C THR A 281 -9.84 8.77 -4.68
N PRO A 282 -10.13 10.02 -4.25
CA PRO A 282 -11.47 10.38 -3.79
C PRO A 282 -12.56 10.23 -4.85
N PHE A 283 -12.21 10.27 -6.13
CA PHE A 283 -13.14 9.99 -7.24
C PHE A 283 -13.56 8.51 -7.32
N ALA A 284 -12.84 7.59 -6.68
CA ALA A 284 -13.10 6.15 -6.73
C ALA A 284 -13.95 5.65 -5.57
N VAL A 285 -13.94 6.37 -4.45
CA VAL A 285 -14.73 6.04 -3.25
C VAL A 285 -15.83 7.07 -3.05
N ASP A 286 -17.07 6.66 -3.33
CA ASP A 286 -18.28 7.47 -3.19
C ASP A 286 -19.03 7.13 -1.89
N GLU A 287 -20.00 7.97 -1.52
CA GLU A 287 -20.81 7.78 -0.31
C GLU A 287 -21.50 6.42 -0.22
N VAL A 288 -21.82 5.79 -1.37
CA VAL A 288 -22.50 4.50 -1.44
C VAL A 288 -21.64 3.42 -0.78
N LYS A 289 -20.32 3.46 -0.98
CA LYS A 289 -19.40 2.47 -0.40
C LYS A 289 -19.36 2.56 1.12
N TRP A 290 -19.32 3.78 1.68
CA TRP A 290 -19.41 3.97 3.13
C TRP A 290 -20.77 3.58 3.69
N ARG A 291 -21.86 3.98 3.03
CA ARG A 291 -23.22 3.63 3.44
C ARG A 291 -23.46 2.12 3.46
N GLU A 292 -23.01 1.39 2.43
CA GLU A 292 -23.14 -0.07 2.40
C GLU A 292 -22.25 -0.74 3.44
N THR A 293 -21.04 -0.22 3.69
CA THR A 293 -20.16 -0.71 4.75
C THR A 293 -20.80 -0.50 6.12
N TYR A 294 -21.39 0.67 6.37
CA TYR A 294 -22.17 0.96 7.57
C TYR A 294 -23.36 0.00 7.74
N ALA A 295 -24.16 -0.17 6.69
CA ALA A 295 -25.31 -1.07 6.71
C ALA A 295 -24.92 -2.50 7.09
N VAL A 296 -23.83 -3.02 6.52
CA VAL A 296 -23.37 -4.38 6.79
C VAL A 296 -22.74 -4.53 8.18
N TYR A 297 -21.84 -3.62 8.57
CA TYR A 297 -21.00 -3.81 9.77
C TYR A 297 -21.54 -3.18 11.04
N VAL A 298 -22.45 -2.21 10.93
CA VAL A 298 -23.02 -1.49 12.09
C VAL A 298 -24.52 -1.72 12.20
N GLU A 299 -25.24 -1.71 11.08
CA GLU A 299 -26.68 -2.03 11.09
C GLU A 299 -26.98 -3.53 11.01
N ASP A 300 -25.94 -4.35 10.81
CA ASP A 300 -26.06 -5.79 10.65
C ASP A 300 -27.15 -6.17 9.62
N LYS A 301 -27.04 -5.58 8.42
CA LYS A 301 -28.00 -5.75 7.30
C LYS A 301 -28.42 -7.20 7.02
N TYR A 302 -27.58 -8.17 7.37
CA TYR A 302 -27.81 -9.59 7.12
C TYR A 302 -28.22 -10.40 8.36
N GLY A 303 -28.27 -9.78 9.55
CA GLY A 303 -28.58 -10.47 10.80
C GLY A 303 -27.54 -11.54 11.16
N LEU A 304 -26.25 -11.21 11.03
CA LEU A 304 -25.12 -12.10 11.30
C LEU A 304 -24.57 -11.93 12.72
N ASP A 305 -25.28 -11.26 13.62
CA ASP A 305 -24.87 -10.99 15.00
C ASP A 305 -23.50 -10.27 15.06
N ILE A 306 -23.29 -9.30 14.17
CA ILE A 306 -21.99 -8.65 13.97
C ILE A 306 -21.45 -8.03 15.26
N LYS A 307 -22.32 -7.32 15.99
CA LYS A 307 -21.95 -6.68 17.26
C LYS A 307 -21.50 -7.71 18.30
N SER A 308 -22.26 -8.80 18.47
CA SER A 308 -21.93 -9.88 19.41
C SER A 308 -20.62 -10.56 19.04
N PHE A 309 -20.41 -10.82 17.74
CA PHE A 309 -19.16 -11.39 17.24
C PHE A 309 -17.96 -10.50 17.59
N PHE A 310 -18.00 -9.21 17.28
CA PHE A 310 -16.87 -8.32 17.59
C PHE A 310 -16.64 -8.18 19.09
N SER A 311 -17.70 -8.06 19.91
CA SER A 311 -17.57 -7.99 21.36
C SER A 311 -16.85 -9.21 21.95
N GLN A 312 -17.04 -10.40 21.39
CA GLN A 312 -16.40 -11.63 21.86
C GLN A 312 -15.01 -11.85 21.23
N ALA A 313 -14.88 -11.61 19.93
CA ALA A 313 -13.70 -11.99 19.17
C ALA A 313 -12.61 -10.90 19.20
N ASN A 314 -12.98 -9.63 18.99
CA ASN A 314 -12.05 -8.50 18.96
C ASN A 314 -12.81 -7.16 19.02
N PRO A 315 -13.10 -6.61 20.21
CA PRO A 315 -13.86 -5.36 20.33
C PRO A 315 -13.09 -4.15 19.75
N TRP A 316 -11.77 -4.16 19.82
CA TRP A 316 -10.92 -3.09 19.27
C TRP A 316 -10.99 -3.00 17.74
N ALA A 317 -11.23 -4.11 17.05
CA ALA A 317 -11.49 -4.09 15.61
C ALA A 317 -12.78 -3.33 15.27
N TYR A 318 -13.85 -3.51 16.06
CA TYR A 318 -15.09 -2.76 15.87
C TYR A 318 -14.93 -1.26 16.20
N GLN A 319 -14.14 -0.94 17.21
CA GLN A 319 -13.76 0.46 17.49
C GLN A 319 -13.02 1.07 16.31
N SER A 320 -12.07 0.35 15.70
CA SER A 320 -11.36 0.81 14.51
C SER A 320 -12.30 1.06 13.33
N ILE A 321 -13.25 0.14 13.07
CA ILE A 321 -14.24 0.28 11.98
C ILE A 321 -15.11 1.53 12.20
N THR A 322 -15.71 1.65 13.38
CA THR A 322 -16.64 2.75 13.70
C THR A 322 -15.90 4.09 13.78
N ALA A 323 -14.70 4.13 14.36
CA ALA A 323 -13.84 5.31 14.38
C ALA A 323 -13.44 5.75 12.97
N ARG A 324 -13.09 4.81 12.08
CA ARG A 324 -12.70 5.15 10.70
C ARG A 324 -13.87 5.68 9.88
N MET A 325 -15.07 5.11 10.05
CA MET A 325 -16.31 5.65 9.48
C MET A 325 -16.58 7.08 9.97
N LEU A 326 -16.47 7.34 11.28
CA LEU A 326 -16.61 8.68 11.86
C LEU A 326 -15.51 9.64 11.37
N GLU A 327 -14.29 9.17 11.18
CA GLU A 327 -13.21 9.99 10.64
C GLU A 327 -13.48 10.40 9.19
N SER A 328 -14.03 9.50 8.37
CA SER A 328 -14.44 9.83 7.01
C SER A 328 -15.53 10.92 6.97
N ILE A 329 -16.38 10.94 8.00
CA ILE A 329 -17.40 11.97 8.20
C ILE A 329 -16.76 13.29 8.66
N ARG A 330 -15.86 13.25 9.65
CA ARG A 330 -15.16 14.43 10.19
C ARG A 330 -14.31 15.15 9.14
N LYS A 331 -13.77 14.38 8.21
CA LYS A 331 -12.91 14.82 7.10
C LYS A 331 -13.71 15.16 5.83
N ASP A 332 -15.04 15.18 5.92
CA ASP A 332 -15.96 15.53 4.84
C ASP A 332 -15.95 14.62 3.60
N TYR A 333 -15.25 13.48 3.65
CA TYR A 333 -15.28 12.47 2.58
C TYR A 333 -16.62 11.73 2.50
N TRP A 334 -17.29 11.55 3.64
CA TRP A 334 -18.61 10.94 3.70
C TRP A 334 -19.63 11.85 4.38
N GLN A 335 -20.61 12.30 3.60
CA GLN A 335 -21.73 13.12 4.10
C GLN A 335 -22.85 12.23 4.63
N ALA A 336 -22.63 11.60 5.79
CA ALA A 336 -23.64 10.82 6.48
C ALA A 336 -24.78 11.71 7.02
N ASP A 337 -26.01 11.18 7.07
CA ASP A 337 -27.13 11.85 7.74
C ASP A 337 -26.96 11.87 9.27
N GLU A 338 -27.72 12.73 9.96
CA GLU A 338 -27.58 12.89 11.41
C GLU A 338 -27.88 11.61 12.21
N THR A 339 -28.80 10.77 11.75
CA THR A 339 -29.16 9.52 12.43
C THR A 339 -27.98 8.56 12.39
N THR A 340 -27.38 8.40 11.20
CA THR A 340 -26.17 7.61 10.99
C THR A 340 -25.00 8.14 11.83
N ARG A 341 -24.77 9.47 11.82
CA ARG A 341 -23.71 10.11 12.64
C ARG A 341 -23.87 9.83 14.13
N ARG A 342 -25.07 10.03 14.67
CA ARG A 342 -25.37 9.81 16.11
C ARG A 342 -25.21 8.36 16.49
N LYS A 343 -25.73 7.43 15.67
CA LYS A 343 -25.63 5.98 15.92
C LYS A 343 -24.17 5.51 15.89
N LEU A 344 -23.37 5.93 14.91
CA LEU A 344 -21.94 5.61 14.86
C LEU A 344 -21.17 6.10 16.10
N ALA A 345 -21.38 7.37 16.48
CA ALA A 345 -20.73 7.94 17.65
C ALA A 345 -21.12 7.21 18.94
N ALA A 346 -22.40 6.84 19.09
CA ALA A 346 -22.89 6.07 20.21
C ALA A 346 -22.29 4.65 20.25
N GLU A 347 -22.27 3.94 19.12
CA GLU A 347 -21.68 2.59 19.01
C GLU A 347 -20.19 2.59 19.37
N TYR A 348 -19.41 3.55 18.85
CA TYR A 348 -18.00 3.71 19.19
C TYR A 348 -17.81 4.00 20.68
N ALA A 349 -18.53 4.99 21.23
CA ALA A 349 -18.38 5.41 22.61
C ALA A 349 -18.78 4.32 23.61
N VAL A 350 -19.92 3.64 23.38
CA VAL A 350 -20.39 2.54 24.24
C VAL A 350 -19.38 1.39 24.22
N ASN A 351 -18.88 0.99 23.04
CA ASN A 351 -17.90 -0.08 22.97
C ASN A 351 -16.60 0.27 23.73
N VAL A 352 -16.11 1.51 23.61
CA VAL A 352 -14.97 2.01 24.38
C VAL A 352 -15.23 1.94 25.89
N VAL A 353 -16.42 2.34 26.34
CA VAL A 353 -16.79 2.36 27.77
C VAL A 353 -16.92 0.95 28.35
N GLU A 354 -17.36 -0.02 27.55
CA GLU A 354 -17.56 -1.41 27.96
C GLU A 354 -16.28 -2.25 27.87
N GLN A 355 -15.50 -2.07 26.81
CA GLN A 355 -14.38 -2.96 26.43
C GLN A 355 -13.00 -2.33 26.64
N GLY A 356 -12.94 -1.03 26.97
CA GLY A 356 -11.71 -0.25 27.01
C GLY A 356 -11.32 0.29 25.63
N VAL A 357 -10.29 1.14 25.60
CA VAL A 357 -9.90 1.91 24.40
C VAL A 357 -8.94 1.14 23.52
N ALA A 358 -9.27 0.98 22.24
CA ALA A 358 -8.31 0.65 21.18
C ALA A 358 -7.39 1.85 20.97
N CYS A 359 -6.08 1.64 20.93
CA CYS A 359 -5.14 2.75 20.83
C CYS A 359 -4.25 2.63 19.60
N CYS A 360 -4.68 3.29 18.52
CA CYS A 360 -3.96 3.49 17.25
C CYS A 360 -4.19 4.91 16.73
N ASP A 361 -3.63 5.23 15.56
CA ASP A 361 -3.56 6.59 15.02
C ASP A 361 -4.93 7.26 14.80
N HIS A 362 -5.98 6.48 14.51
CA HIS A 362 -7.34 6.97 14.26
C HIS A 362 -8.35 6.68 15.37
N THR A 363 -7.92 6.17 16.53
CA THR A 363 -8.81 5.93 17.68
C THR A 363 -8.42 6.82 18.86
N CYS A 364 -7.69 6.30 19.87
CA CYS A 364 -7.24 7.07 21.03
C CYS A 364 -6.38 8.28 20.61
N ASN A 365 -5.55 8.11 19.57
CA ASN A 365 -4.54 9.08 19.16
C ASN A 365 -5.08 10.10 18.14
N ASN A 366 -6.40 10.22 18.03
CA ASN A 366 -7.07 11.21 17.20
C ASN A 366 -7.97 12.11 18.07
N PRO A 367 -7.41 13.13 18.73
CA PRO A 367 -8.17 14.00 19.63
C PRO A 367 -9.26 14.80 18.91
N MET A 368 -9.08 15.09 17.61
CA MET A 368 -10.09 15.78 16.80
C MET A 368 -11.32 14.90 16.57
N LEU A 369 -11.11 13.62 16.27
CA LEU A 369 -12.19 12.63 16.21
C LEU A 369 -12.88 12.50 17.57
N ASN A 370 -12.12 12.30 18.64
CA ASN A 370 -12.71 12.09 19.96
C ASN A 370 -13.49 13.31 20.46
N ASN A 371 -13.03 14.54 20.17
CA ASN A 371 -13.80 15.76 20.44
C ASN A 371 -15.11 15.81 19.64
N MET A 372 -15.09 15.44 18.35
CA MET A 372 -16.30 15.33 17.55
C MET A 372 -17.27 14.30 18.15
N VAL A 373 -16.76 13.14 18.58
CA VAL A 373 -17.57 12.10 19.23
C VAL A 373 -18.21 12.63 20.50
N VAL A 374 -17.44 13.24 21.42
CA VAL A 374 -17.95 13.85 22.67
C VAL A 374 -19.08 14.82 22.36
N ASN A 375 -18.91 15.71 21.38
CA ASN A 375 -19.92 16.69 21.00
C ASN A 375 -21.21 16.00 20.51
N ILE A 376 -21.12 14.96 19.69
CA ILE A 376 -22.28 14.24 19.16
C ILE A 376 -23.01 13.48 20.28
N ILE A 377 -22.27 12.75 21.13
CA ILE A 377 -22.88 11.91 22.18
C ILE A 377 -23.45 12.73 23.35
N SER A 378 -23.02 13.99 23.49
CA SER A 378 -23.56 14.94 24.47
C SER A 378 -24.91 15.53 24.06
N ILE A 379 -25.35 15.34 22.81
CA ILE A 379 -26.66 15.81 22.34
C ILE A 379 -27.75 15.10 23.16
N PRO A 380 -28.75 15.82 23.71
CA PRO A 380 -29.83 15.22 24.47
C PRO A 380 -30.52 14.08 23.71
N GLY A 381 -30.62 12.92 24.35
CA GLY A 381 -31.24 11.72 23.78
C GLY A 381 -30.29 10.80 23.00
N VAL A 382 -29.00 11.14 22.87
CA VAL A 382 -27.99 10.24 22.27
C VAL A 382 -27.41 9.27 23.30
N LEU A 383 -26.69 9.78 24.31
CA LEU A 383 -26.20 9.00 25.45
C LEU A 383 -26.40 9.76 26.78
N SER A 384 -26.35 9.03 27.91
CA SER A 384 -26.45 9.65 29.22
C SER A 384 -25.16 10.42 29.57
N PRO A 385 -25.24 11.50 30.38
CA PRO A 385 -24.06 12.25 30.80
C PRO A 385 -22.98 11.37 31.46
N GLU A 386 -23.39 10.32 32.18
CA GLU A 386 -22.47 9.36 32.79
C GLU A 386 -21.64 8.60 31.74
N ILE A 387 -22.27 8.12 30.66
CA ILE A 387 -21.55 7.40 29.60
C ILE A 387 -20.60 8.35 28.86
N VAL A 388 -21.03 9.59 28.62
CA VAL A 388 -20.18 10.63 27.99
C VAL A 388 -18.92 10.87 28.81
N GLU A 389 -19.07 11.04 30.13
CA GLU A 389 -17.92 11.25 31.02
C GLU A 389 -17.02 10.03 31.08
N ARG A 390 -17.58 8.82 31.16
CA ARG A 390 -16.80 7.57 31.13
C ARG A 390 -16.02 7.40 29.83
N PHE A 391 -16.61 7.75 28.68
CA PHE A 391 -15.93 7.72 27.39
C PHE A 391 -14.75 8.70 27.38
N LYS A 392 -14.99 9.95 27.78
CA LYS A 392 -13.96 10.99 27.86
C LYS A 392 -12.80 10.54 28.76
N LEU A 393 -13.10 10.08 29.97
CA LEU A 393 -12.09 9.59 30.92
C LEU A 393 -11.31 8.39 30.38
N ALA A 394 -11.97 7.48 29.65
CA ALA A 394 -11.29 6.32 29.05
C ALA A 394 -10.23 6.77 28.04
N VAL A 395 -10.58 7.69 27.13
CA VAL A 395 -9.65 8.24 26.13
C VAL A 395 -8.52 9.04 26.77
N GLU A 396 -8.84 9.90 27.75
CA GLU A 396 -7.83 10.71 28.45
C GLU A 396 -6.86 9.84 29.26
N LYS A 397 -7.35 8.78 29.89
CA LYS A 397 -6.53 7.81 30.62
C LYS A 397 -5.61 7.02 29.71
N ALA A 398 -6.06 6.65 28.50
CA ALA A 398 -5.26 5.91 27.53
C ALA A 398 -3.96 6.65 27.16
N LEU A 399 -4.02 7.98 27.02
CA LEU A 399 -2.86 8.81 26.67
C LEU A 399 -2.28 9.60 27.86
N LYS A 400 -2.83 9.43 29.07
CA LYS A 400 -2.45 10.14 30.30
C LYS A 400 -2.45 11.68 30.13
N LYS A 401 -3.36 12.20 29.32
CA LYS A 401 -3.49 13.62 28.97
C LYS A 401 -4.96 13.96 28.72
N THR A 402 -5.36 15.19 29.04
CA THR A 402 -6.71 15.66 28.69
C THR A 402 -6.89 15.76 27.18
N LEU A 403 -8.12 15.71 26.68
CA LEU A 403 -8.37 15.85 25.23
C LEU A 403 -7.83 17.17 24.66
N ASP A 404 -7.87 18.26 25.43
CA ASP A 404 -7.31 19.56 25.02
C ASP A 404 -5.77 19.54 24.94
N GLN A 405 -5.11 18.84 25.86
CA GLN A 405 -3.66 18.64 25.82
C GLN A 405 -3.27 17.79 24.61
N GLN A 406 -3.99 16.70 24.35
CA GLN A 406 -3.78 15.85 23.18
C GLN A 406 -3.96 16.64 21.88
N ALA A 407 -5.01 17.47 21.79
CA ALA A 407 -5.24 18.33 20.63
C ALA A 407 -4.11 19.34 20.40
N THR A 408 -3.61 19.95 21.48
CA THR A 408 -2.48 20.88 21.43
C THR A 408 -1.21 20.19 20.95
N ASP A 409 -0.90 19.01 21.49
CA ASP A 409 0.25 18.20 21.08
C ASP A 409 0.14 17.80 19.60
N MET A 410 -1.04 17.36 19.16
CA MET A 410 -1.29 16.99 17.76
C MET A 410 -1.04 18.16 16.81
N ALA A 411 -1.50 19.37 17.18
CA ALA A 411 -1.26 20.58 16.39
C ALA A 411 0.24 20.93 16.32
N GLN A 412 0.99 20.74 17.41
CA GLN A 412 2.45 20.92 17.41
C GLN A 412 3.17 19.89 16.54
N THR A 413 2.82 18.60 16.67
CA THR A 413 3.40 17.53 15.84
C THR A 413 3.11 17.77 14.37
N LYS A 414 1.87 18.12 14.03
CA LYS A 414 1.51 18.46 12.65
C LYS A 414 2.34 19.63 12.11
N LYS A 415 2.57 20.67 12.90
CA LYS A 415 3.45 21.78 12.50
C LYS A 415 4.88 21.29 12.24
N GLN A 416 5.43 20.44 13.11
CA GLN A 416 6.78 19.87 12.94
C GLN A 416 6.88 19.00 11.68
N VAL A 417 5.85 18.19 11.40
CA VAL A 417 5.76 17.37 10.19
C VAL A 417 5.78 18.27 8.95
N ASN A 418 4.97 19.33 8.93
CA ASN A 418 4.91 20.30 7.84
C ASN A 418 6.23 21.07 7.65
N ASP A 419 6.84 21.57 8.74
CA ASP A 419 8.14 22.23 8.71
C ASP A 419 9.25 21.27 8.19
N GLY A 420 9.11 19.96 8.42
CA GLY A 420 10.02 18.93 7.92
C GLY A 420 9.91 18.65 6.42
N PHE A 421 8.82 19.07 5.75
CA PHE A 421 8.73 19.04 4.29
C PHE A 421 9.37 20.28 3.66
N ASP A 422 9.29 21.44 4.32
CA ASP A 422 9.77 22.71 3.77
C ASP A 422 11.29 22.88 3.92
N LYS A 423 11.93 22.17 4.86
CA LYS A 423 13.39 22.15 4.97
C LYS A 423 14.01 21.33 3.84
N GLN A 424 14.79 21.99 2.97
CA GLN A 424 15.72 21.30 2.08
C GLN A 424 16.70 20.48 2.94
N SER A 425 16.80 19.17 2.69
CA SER A 425 17.93 18.38 3.21
C SER A 425 19.22 19.11 2.83
N PRO A 426 20.17 19.30 3.76
CA PRO A 426 21.50 19.76 3.39
C PRO A 426 22.03 18.88 2.25
N SER A 427 22.69 19.47 1.24
CA SER A 427 23.38 18.67 0.24
C SER A 427 24.33 17.73 0.99
N GLU A 428 24.28 16.44 0.71
CA GLU A 428 25.31 15.48 1.11
C GLU A 428 26.58 15.76 0.29
N THR A 429 27.18 16.91 0.56
CA THR A 429 28.53 17.26 0.15
C THR A 429 29.29 17.70 1.39
N LYS A 430 29.24 16.89 2.44
CA LYS A 430 30.33 16.83 3.40
C LYS A 430 30.97 15.46 3.26
N LYS A 431 32.07 15.43 2.49
CA LYS A 431 33.13 14.47 2.74
C LYS A 431 33.40 14.53 4.25
N GLU A 432 33.12 13.46 4.97
CA GLU A 432 33.72 13.26 6.28
C GLU A 432 35.23 13.17 6.06
N GLN A 433 35.90 14.32 6.14
CA GLN A 433 37.30 14.36 6.47
C GLN A 433 37.41 13.91 7.91
N GLY A 434 38.05 12.75 8.10
CA GLY A 434 38.45 12.27 9.41
C GLY A 434 39.14 13.38 10.18
N LYS A 435 38.54 13.76 11.31
CA LYS A 435 39.21 14.47 12.37
C LYS A 435 39.16 13.59 13.61
N GLU A 436 40.32 13.02 13.92
CA GLU A 436 40.64 12.58 15.27
C GLU A 436 40.40 13.77 16.22
N GLY A 437 39.54 13.54 17.21
CA GLY A 437 39.12 14.52 18.18
C GLY A 437 38.76 13.79 19.48
N ASP A 438 39.79 13.64 20.29
CA ASP A 438 39.87 13.63 21.75
C ASP A 438 38.71 13.09 22.61
N GLY A 439 39.07 12.23 23.55
CA GLY A 439 38.14 11.49 24.39
C GLY A 439 37.36 12.35 25.39
N LYS A 440 36.05 12.12 25.47
CA LYS A 440 35.33 11.70 26.70
C LYS A 440 33.83 11.52 26.43
N SER A 441 33.28 10.53 27.15
CA SER A 441 31.88 10.09 27.22
C SER A 441 31.40 9.14 26.11
N LYS A 442 31.81 7.87 26.22
CA LYS A 442 31.00 6.76 25.70
C LYS A 442 29.80 6.60 26.62
N THR A 443 28.64 7.12 26.24
CA THR A 443 27.38 6.69 26.85
C THR A 443 27.08 5.32 26.26
N SER A 444 27.31 4.26 27.05
CA SER A 444 26.93 2.91 26.69
C SER A 444 25.40 2.86 26.58
N VAL A 445 24.89 2.58 25.38
CA VAL A 445 23.49 2.23 25.20
C VAL A 445 23.35 0.77 25.64
N GLU A 446 22.69 0.53 26.76
CA GLU A 446 22.29 -0.83 27.15
C GLU A 446 21.11 -1.26 26.30
N GLY A 447 21.30 -2.35 25.55
CA GLY A 447 20.24 -3.04 24.82
C GLY A 447 19.99 -4.41 25.43
N TYR A 448 18.77 -4.91 25.32
CA TYR A 448 18.44 -6.26 25.74
C TYR A 448 19.09 -7.27 24.78
N LYS A 449 19.88 -8.20 25.34
CA LYS A 449 20.34 -9.38 24.63
C LYS A 449 19.19 -10.40 24.63
N MET A 450 18.76 -10.83 23.44
CA MET A 450 17.91 -12.01 23.32
C MET A 450 18.74 -13.22 23.74
N GLU A 451 18.40 -13.81 24.89
CA GLU A 451 18.90 -15.12 25.29
C GLU A 451 17.87 -16.18 24.93
N GLU A 452 18.35 -17.31 24.44
CA GLU A 452 17.51 -18.45 24.14
C GLU A 452 16.93 -18.97 25.47
N VAL A 453 15.70 -18.58 25.76
CA VAL A 453 14.96 -19.14 26.89
C VAL A 453 14.53 -20.53 26.49
N ASN A 454 15.30 -21.53 26.91
CA ASN A 454 14.90 -22.93 26.82
C ASN A 454 13.85 -23.22 27.92
N SER A 455 12.71 -22.53 27.88
CA SER A 455 11.54 -22.93 28.63
C SER A 455 10.89 -24.06 27.87
N GLN A 456 11.08 -25.29 28.33
CA GLN A 456 10.13 -26.37 28.05
C GLN A 456 8.79 -26.00 28.70
N ASP A 457 8.06 -25.10 28.06
CA ASP A 457 6.67 -24.81 28.41
C ASP A 457 5.82 -25.98 27.86
N LYS A 458 5.43 -26.88 28.76
CA LYS A 458 4.61 -28.06 28.47
C LYS A 458 3.15 -27.73 28.13
N SER A 459 2.83 -26.49 27.76
CA SER A 459 1.45 -26.05 27.51
C SER A 459 1.07 -25.87 26.03
N THR A 460 2.01 -26.09 25.10
CA THR A 460 1.67 -26.16 23.66
C THR A 460 1.73 -27.60 23.16
N GLU A 461 0.85 -28.46 23.67
CA GLU A 461 0.48 -29.65 22.91
C GLU A 461 -0.43 -29.20 21.77
N LEU A 462 0.14 -29.08 20.57
CA LEU A 462 -0.64 -29.16 19.33
C LEU A 462 -1.48 -30.45 19.42
N PRO A 463 -2.81 -30.42 19.18
CA PRO A 463 -3.56 -31.65 19.03
C PRO A 463 -3.10 -32.31 17.73
N SER A 464 -2.02 -33.09 17.83
CA SER A 464 -1.69 -34.11 16.86
C SER A 464 -2.81 -35.14 16.93
N SER A 465 -3.86 -34.95 16.13
CA SER A 465 -4.77 -36.04 15.85
C SER A 465 -3.90 -37.23 15.42
N GLY A 466 -4.03 -38.37 16.10
CA GLY A 466 -3.23 -39.57 15.83
C GLY A 466 -3.34 -40.08 14.37
N ALA A 467 -4.16 -39.44 13.53
CA ALA A 467 -4.30 -39.64 12.10
C ALA A 467 -2.97 -39.57 11.33
N GLN A 468 -2.00 -38.76 11.73
CA GLN A 468 -0.70 -38.68 11.02
C GLN A 468 0.14 -39.95 11.19
N TRP A 469 0.15 -40.56 12.37
CA TRP A 469 0.86 -41.81 12.61
C TRP A 469 0.18 -43.01 11.94
N TYR A 470 -1.16 -43.04 11.94
CA TYR A 470 -1.90 -44.07 11.20
C TYR A 470 -1.69 -43.96 9.69
N ALA A 471 -1.59 -42.75 9.13
CA ALA A 471 -1.31 -42.55 7.70
C ALA A 471 0.09 -43.07 7.31
N ILE A 472 1.10 -42.82 8.14
CA ILE A 472 2.46 -43.32 7.92
C ILE A 472 2.52 -44.85 8.05
N LEU A 473 1.90 -45.42 9.09
CA LEU A 473 1.82 -46.87 9.27
C LEU A 473 1.04 -47.55 8.14
N PHE A 474 -0.04 -46.93 7.65
CA PHE A 474 -0.81 -47.42 6.52
C PHE A 474 -0.02 -47.38 5.21
N ALA A 475 0.72 -46.29 4.95
CA ALA A 475 1.60 -46.18 3.78
C ALA A 475 2.74 -47.22 3.82
N MET A 476 3.34 -47.42 4.99
CA MET A 476 4.37 -48.46 5.19
C MET A 476 3.81 -49.86 5.01
N ALA A 477 2.62 -50.16 5.52
CA ALA A 477 1.96 -51.45 5.32
C ALA A 477 1.65 -51.68 3.82
N LEU A 478 1.19 -50.67 3.10
CA LEU A 478 0.97 -50.73 1.65
C LEU A 478 2.26 -51.05 0.87
N LEU A 479 3.36 -50.40 1.22
CA LEU A 479 4.67 -50.67 0.61
C LEU A 479 5.16 -52.10 0.90
N VAL A 480 4.93 -52.61 2.11
CA VAL A 480 5.24 -53.99 2.48
C VAL A 480 4.38 -54.99 1.68
N PHE A 481 3.08 -54.74 1.51
CA PHE A 481 2.21 -55.59 0.69
C PHE A 481 2.61 -55.58 -0.79
N VAL A 482 2.99 -54.42 -1.33
CA VAL A 482 3.51 -54.32 -2.71
C VAL A 482 4.82 -55.10 -2.84
N ALA A 483 5.75 -54.97 -1.90
CA ALA A 483 7.01 -55.71 -1.91
C ALA A 483 6.81 -57.23 -1.81
N ILE A 484 5.88 -57.70 -0.96
CA ILE A 484 5.52 -59.12 -0.85
C ILE A 484 4.83 -59.61 -2.13
N GLY A 485 3.97 -58.79 -2.74
CA GLY A 485 3.32 -59.08 -4.03
C GLY A 485 4.32 -59.23 -5.18
N MET A 486 5.29 -58.32 -5.28
CA MET A 486 6.37 -58.42 -6.28
C MET A 486 7.27 -59.64 -6.02
N ARG A 487 7.54 -59.97 -4.75
CA ARG A 487 8.35 -61.15 -4.39
C ARG A 487 7.65 -62.47 -4.67
N ARG A 488 6.31 -62.53 -4.59
CA ARG A 488 5.50 -63.69 -5.01
C ARG A 488 5.32 -63.77 -6.53
N SER A 489 5.31 -62.64 -7.23
CA SER A 489 5.25 -62.57 -8.69
C SER A 489 6.56 -62.95 -9.39
N GLY A 490 7.71 -62.73 -8.73
CA GLY A 490 9.03 -63.05 -9.29
C GLY A 490 9.45 -64.51 -9.23
N GLY A 491 8.61 -65.41 -8.72
CA GLY A 491 8.91 -66.83 -8.51
C GLY A 491 8.31 -67.79 -9.54
N ARG A 492 7.66 -67.31 -10.62
CA ARG A 492 6.93 -68.19 -11.55
C ARG A 492 7.18 -67.87 -13.02
N THR A 493 8.43 -67.99 -13.46
CA THR A 493 8.78 -68.25 -14.87
C THR A 493 10.09 -69.03 -14.95
N LYS A 494 10.01 -70.36 -15.00
CA LYS A 494 10.92 -71.27 -15.72
C LYS A 494 10.22 -72.64 -15.90
N GLY A 495 10.08 -73.05 -17.16
CA GLY A 495 9.43 -74.28 -17.66
C GLY A 495 8.06 -73.96 -18.27
N GLU A 496 7.83 -74.03 -19.58
CA GLU A 496 8.49 -74.72 -20.70
C GLU A 496 8.89 -73.78 -21.85
#